data_AF-A0A662V5L0-F1
#
_entry.id   AF-A0A662V5L0-F1
#
_cell.length_a   1.000
_cell.length_b   1.000
_cell.length_c   1.000
_cell.angle_alpha   90.00
_cell.angle_beta   90.00
_cell.angle_gamma   90.00
#
_symmetry.space_group_name_H-M   'P 1'
#
loop_
_entity.id
_entity.type
_entity.pdbx_description
1 polymer ?
#
loop_
_entity_poly.entity_id
_entity_poly.type
_entity_poly.pdbx_seq_one_letter_code
_entity_poly.pdbx_strand_id
1 'polypeptide(L)' 'MRVVSFKVEEELLELLDIYARQRGKSRSEVIREAIIALLQNEIGTSRPIYRSDLKVKKLRVL' A
#
# COMPACT_ATOMS: atom_id res chain seq x y z
N MET A 1 3.52 12.92 6.61
CA MET A 1 2.41 11.95 6.56
C MET A 1 1.49 12.17 7.76
N ARG A 2 0.19 11.91 7.63
CA ARG A 2 -0.74 11.93 8.77
C ARG A 2 -1.03 10.48 9.20
N VAL A 3 -1.16 10.24 10.50
CA VAL A 3 -1.51 8.92 11.06
C VAL A 3 -3.02 8.78 11.11
N VAL A 4 -3.54 7.63 10.69
CA VAL A 4 -4.95 7.28 10.76
C VAL A 4 -5.06 5.96 11.52
N SER A 5 -5.99 5.88 12.47
CA SER A 5 -6.31 4.67 13.22
C SER A 5 -7.69 4.17 12.80
N PHE A 6 -7.82 2.86 12.56
CA PHE A 6 -9.08 2.20 12.26
C PHE A 6 -9.14 0.85 12.96
N LYS A 7 -10.36 0.33 13.15
CA LYS A 7 -10.60 -0.99 13.73
C LYS A 7 -10.59 -2.04 12.62
N VAL A 8 -10.04 -3.21 12.92
CA VAL A 8 -10.04 -4.39 12.04
C VAL A 8 -10.25 -5.64 12.89
N GLU A 9 -10.68 -6.71 12.26
CA GLU A 9 -10.73 -8.03 12.87
C GLU A 9 -9.30 -8.58 13.05
N GLU A 10 -9.08 -9.35 14.12
CA GLU A 10 -7.77 -9.90 14.46
C GLU A 10 -7.25 -10.84 13.35
N GLU A 11 -8.11 -11.72 12.84
CA GLU A 11 -7.75 -12.66 11.77
C GLU A 11 -7.28 -11.93 10.50
N LEU A 12 -7.95 -10.83 10.14
CA LEU A 12 -7.53 -10.00 9.00
C LEU A 12 -6.18 -9.33 9.26
N LEU A 13 -5.94 -8.87 10.48
CA LEU A 13 -4.66 -8.26 10.86
C LEU A 13 -3.52 -9.28 10.78
N GLU A 14 -3.73 -10.51 11.25
CA GLU A 14 -2.74 -11.58 11.16
C GLU A 14 -2.39 -11.93 9.69
N LEU A 15 -3.42 -12.07 8.84
CA LEU A 15 -3.22 -12.33 7.41
C LEU A 15 -2.45 -11.19 6.73
N LEU A 16 -2.75 -9.95 7.09
CA LEU A 16 -2.05 -8.78 6.58
C LEU A 16 -0.57 -8.78 7.02
N ASP A 17 -0.30 -9.14 8.27
CA ASP A 17 1.06 -9.24 8.82
C ASP A 17 1.86 -10.33 8.09
N ILE A 18 1.26 -11.49 7.82
CA ILE A 18 1.87 -12.57 7.04
C ILE A 18 2.18 -12.09 5.63
N TYR A 19 1.22 -11.46 4.96
CA TYR A 19 1.41 -10.92 3.60
C TYR A 19 2.55 -9.90 3.56
N ALA A 20 2.57 -8.96 4.51
CA ALA A 20 3.61 -7.94 4.60
C ALA A 20 5.00 -8.56 4.78
N ARG A 21 5.14 -9.55 5.67
CA ARG A 21 6.40 -10.28 5.89
C ARG A 21 6.86 -11.01 4.64
N GLN A 22 5.97 -11.75 3.98
CA GLN A 22 6.30 -12.49 2.75
C GLN A 22 6.78 -11.59 1.62
N ARG A 23 6.30 -10.34 1.57
CA ARG A 23 6.68 -9.35 0.56
C ARG A 23 7.85 -8.46 0.99
N GLY A 24 8.37 -8.63 2.21
CA GLY A 24 9.41 -7.76 2.77
C GLY A 24 8.97 -6.30 2.94
N LYS A 25 7.66 -6.07 3.09
CA LYS A 25 7.05 -4.73 3.20
C LYS A 25 6.58 -4.45 4.62
N SER A 26 6.44 -3.17 4.94
CA SER A 26 5.74 -2.76 6.16
C SER A 26 4.23 -2.88 5.99
N ARG A 27 3.51 -3.13 7.10
CA ARG A 27 2.04 -3.21 7.11
C ARG A 27 1.40 -1.95 6.53
N SER A 28 1.92 -0.79 6.91
CA SER A 28 1.42 0.49 6.41
C SER A 28 1.66 0.67 4.91
N GLU A 29 2.70 0.06 4.34
CA GLU A 29 2.94 0.11 2.90
C GLU A 29 1.94 -0.76 2.15
N VAL A 30 1.69 -1.99 2.62
CA VAL A 30 0.67 -2.87 2.07
C VAL A 30 -0.72 -2.24 2.13
N ILE A 31 -1.10 -1.67 3.28
CA ILE A 31 -2.39 -0.99 3.45
C ILE A 31 -2.51 0.19 2.48
N ARG A 32 -1.44 0.99 2.34
CA ARG A 32 -1.45 2.13 1.40
C ARG A 32 -1.64 1.65 -0.04
N GLU A 33 -0.91 0.62 -0.46
CA GLU A 33 -1.04 0.05 -1.82
C GLU A 33 -2.45 -0.46 -2.08
N ALA A 34 -3.05 -1.16 -1.12
CA ALA A 34 -4.42 -1.66 -1.24
C ALA A 34 -5.45 -0.53 -1.36
N ILE A 35 -5.32 0.53 -0.53
CA ILE A 35 -6.20 1.71 -0.60
C ILE A 35 -6.04 2.43 -1.94
N ILE A 36 -4.81 2.62 -2.41
CA ILE A 36 -4.55 3.27 -3.71
C ILE A 36 -5.17 2.46 -4.84
N ALA A 37 -4.96 1.14 -4.85
CA ALA A 37 -5.53 0.26 -5.88
C ALA A 37 -7.07 0.31 -5.88
N LEU A 38 -7.69 0.29 -4.70
CA LEU A 38 -9.14 0.39 -4.56
C LEU A 38 -9.66 1.72 -5.13
N LEU A 39 -9.06 2.85 -4.73
CA LEU A 39 -9.47 4.19 -5.19
C LEU A 39 -9.23 4.40 -6.69
N GLN A 40 -8.20 3.79 -7.27
CA GLN A 40 -7.95 3.81 -8.71
C GLN A 40 -9.04 3.07 -9.48
N ASN A 41 -9.45 1.90 -8.98
CA ASN A 41 -10.49 1.08 -9.60
C ASN A 41 -11.87 1.74 -9.52
N GLU A 42 -12.22 2.36 -8.40
CA GLU A 42 -13.57 2.89 -8.18
C GLU A 42 -13.78 4.31 -8.72
N ILE A 43 -12.80 5.19 -8.53
CA ILE A 43 -12.98 6.63 -8.77
C ILE A 43 -12.36 7.02 -10.14
N GLY A 44 -11.68 6.09 -10.82
CA GLY A 44 -10.97 6.39 -12.07
C GLY A 44 -9.97 7.53 -11.86
N THR A 45 -9.27 7.53 -10.73
CA THR A 45 -8.38 8.64 -10.34
C THR A 45 -7.19 8.71 -11.29
N SER A 46 -7.31 9.55 -12.33
CA SER A 46 -6.24 9.88 -13.28
C SER A 46 -5.05 10.61 -12.64
N ARG A 47 -5.18 11.07 -11.38
CA ARG A 47 -4.06 11.68 -10.66
C ARG A 47 -3.19 10.58 -10.06
N PRO A 48 -1.95 10.39 -10.55
CA PRO A 48 -1.03 9.47 -9.89
C PRO A 48 -0.88 9.95 -8.44
N ILE A 49 -1.27 9.10 -7.49
CA ILE A 49 -1.04 9.32 -6.06
C ILE A 49 0.46 9.09 -5.84
N TYR A 50 1.25 10.01 -6.36
CA TYR A 50 2.70 10.01 -6.27
C TYR A 50 3.12 11.41 -5.86
N ARG A 51 3.00 11.69 -4.56
CA ARG A 51 3.57 12.91 -4.00
C ARG A 51 4.99 12.58 -3.48
N SER A 52 5.94 12.79 -4.39
CA SER A 52 7.35 13.17 -4.16
C SER A 52 8.34 12.21 -3.49
N ASP A 53 7.95 11.09 -2.89
CA ASP A 53 8.90 10.26 -2.12
C ASP A 53 9.36 8.95 -2.77
N LEU A 54 8.67 8.39 -3.77
CA LEU A 54 9.24 7.20 -4.42
C LEU A 54 10.43 7.60 -5.31
N LYS A 55 11.64 7.38 -4.81
CA LYS A 55 12.78 6.99 -5.64
C LYS A 55 12.62 5.51 -5.95
N VAL A 56 11.69 5.13 -6.83
CA VAL A 56 11.75 3.76 -7.37
C VAL A 56 12.97 3.72 -8.28
N LYS A 57 14.05 3.10 -7.80
CA LYS A 57 15.19 2.73 -8.64
C LYS A 57 14.62 2.01 -9.86
N LYS A 58 14.77 2.60 -11.04
CA LYS A 58 14.56 1.94 -12.33
C LYS A 58 15.25 0.58 -12.25
N LEU A 59 14.49 -0.51 -12.15
CA LEU A 59 14.99 -1.81 -12.58
C LEU A 59 15.13 -1.71 -14.09
N ARG A 60 16.37 -1.57 -14.54
CA ARG A 60 16.73 -1.73 -15.93
C ARG A 60 16.64 -3.23 -16.20
N VAL A 61 15.56 -3.67 -16.83
CA VAL A 61 15.50 -5.01 -17.41
C VAL A 61 16.35 -4.94 -18.68
N LEU A 62 17.36 -5.81 -18.71
CA LEU A 62 18.30 -6.02 -19.83
C LEU A 62 17.58 -6.62 -21.04
#